data_AF-A0A4R2MAH7-F1
#
_entry.id   AF-A0A4R2MAH7-F1
#
_cell.length_a   1.000
_cell.length_b   1.000
_cell.length_c   1.000
_cell.angle_alpha   90.00
_cell.angle_beta   90.00
_cell.angle_gamma   90.00
#
_symmetry.space_group_name_H-M   'P 1'
#
loop_
_entity.id
_entity.type
_entity.pdbx_description
1 polymer ?
#
loop_
_entity_poly.entity_id
_entity_poly.type
_entity_poly.pdbx_seq_one_letter_code
_entity_poly.pdbx_strand_id
1 'polypeptide(L)'
;MSDDLYCKVYLAGAADSAAAKAAISAATGQRFERRGAQVAGLRVEVFDNGQPGWKATDADDDFVRWPVCLEVEPMDADMAQPAFITALAGLLNRLDAQGLRSVPSCNFEDELAAARRTPVARSDAPAL
;
A
#
# COMPACT_ATOMS: atom_id res chain seq x y z
N MET A 1 -18.40 -9.75 -13.23
CA MET A 1 -17.11 -10.43 -13.36
C MET A 1 -16.16 -9.55 -12.61
N SER A 2 -15.76 -9.95 -11.41
CA SER A 2 -14.73 -9.23 -10.68
C SER A 2 -13.43 -9.50 -11.41
N ASP A 3 -12.95 -8.52 -12.18
CA ASP A 3 -11.53 -8.49 -12.50
C ASP A 3 -10.80 -8.52 -11.15
N ASP A 4 -9.87 -9.48 -10.97
CA ASP A 4 -9.24 -9.79 -9.69
C ASP A 4 -8.58 -8.52 -9.10
N LEU A 5 -9.31 -7.81 -8.23
CA LEU A 5 -8.83 -6.60 -7.57
C LEU A 5 -7.76 -6.98 -6.56
N TYR A 6 -6.52 -6.92 -7.04
CA TYR A 6 -5.34 -7.26 -6.27
C TYR A 6 -4.20 -6.34 -6.69
N CYS A 7 -3.43 -5.88 -5.72
CA CYS A 7 -2.19 -5.17 -5.98
C CYS A 7 -1.10 -5.67 -5.04
N LYS A 8 0.02 -6.11 -5.62
CA LYS A 8 1.25 -6.30 -4.86
C LYS A 8 2.02 -4.99 -4.84
N VAL A 9 2.48 -4.55 -3.68
CA VAL A 9 3.23 -3.29 -3.55
C VAL A 9 4.57 -3.56 -2.90
N TYR A 10 5.67 -3.22 -3.58
CA TYR A 10 7.00 -3.29 -3.00
C TYR A 10 7.29 -2.02 -2.20
N LEU A 11 7.86 -2.18 -1.00
CA LEU A 11 8.05 -1.09 -0.05
C LEU A 11 9.53 -0.94 0.33
N ALA A 12 10.06 0.27 0.15
CA ALA A 12 11.37 0.70 0.63
C ALA A 12 11.23 1.68 1.80
N GLY A 13 12.26 1.78 2.63
CA GLY A 13 12.25 2.57 3.86
C GLY A 13 11.83 1.78 5.11
N ALA A 14 11.58 0.48 4.97
CA ALA A 14 11.34 -0.44 6.07
C ALA A 14 12.28 -1.66 5.95
N ALA A 15 13.00 -1.98 7.03
CA ALA A 15 13.98 -3.06 7.04
C ALA A 15 13.34 -4.45 6.98
N ASP A 16 12.12 -4.59 7.53
CA ASP A 16 11.37 -5.83 7.61
C ASP A 16 9.86 -5.57 7.79
N SER A 17 9.08 -6.65 7.82
CA SER A 17 7.63 -6.63 7.96
C SER A 17 7.17 -6.02 9.29
N ALA A 18 7.96 -6.10 10.37
CA ALA A 18 7.61 -5.50 11.65
C ALA A 18 7.74 -3.96 11.59
N ALA A 19 8.83 -3.46 11.03
CA ALA A 19 9.03 -2.03 10.79
C ALA A 19 7.97 -1.46 9.84
N ALA A 20 7.65 -2.19 8.77
CA ALA A 20 6.60 -1.78 7.83
C ALA A 20 5.22 -1.72 8.50
N LYS A 21 4.84 -2.73 9.30
CA LYS A 21 3.57 -2.71 10.06
C LYS A 21 3.51 -1.51 11.00
N ALA A 22 4.59 -1.22 11.73
CA ALA A 22 4.65 -0.08 12.64
C ALA A 22 4.43 1.24 11.89
N ALA A 23 5.06 1.41 10.73
CA ALA A 23 4.94 2.62 9.93
C ALA A 23 3.54 2.76 9.27
N ILE A 24 2.96 1.66 8.76
CA ILE A 24 1.59 1.64 8.25
C ILE A 24 0.59 1.94 9.38
N SER A 25 0.80 1.39 10.57
CA SER A 25 -0.02 1.70 11.74
C SER A 25 0.06 3.19 12.12
N ALA A 26 1.25 3.79 12.09
CA ALA A 26 1.42 5.22 12.32
C ALA A 26 0.71 6.07 11.24
N ALA A 27 0.78 5.66 9.97
CA ALA A 27 0.18 6.36 8.84
C ALA A 27 -1.36 6.28 8.80
N THR A 28 -1.95 5.22 9.36
CA THR A 28 -3.37 4.88 9.16
C THR A 28 -4.18 4.84 10.46
N GLY A 29 -3.52 4.81 11.61
CA GLY A 29 -4.14 4.54 12.91
C GLY A 29 -4.61 3.09 13.09
N GLN A 30 -4.40 2.22 12.09
CA GLN A 30 -4.89 0.84 12.11
C GLN A 30 -3.90 -0.09 12.81
N ARG A 31 -4.42 -1.12 13.47
CA ARG A 31 -3.61 -2.15 14.12
C ARG A 31 -3.56 -3.39 13.24
N PHE A 32 -2.39 -4.03 13.22
CA PHE A 32 -2.21 -5.32 12.57
C PHE A 32 -2.57 -6.46 13.51
N GLU A 33 -3.32 -7.42 12.99
CA GLU A 33 -3.48 -8.75 13.58
C GLU A 33 -2.66 -9.74 12.76
N ARG A 34 -1.64 -10.35 13.39
CA ARG A 34 -0.63 -11.17 12.72
C ARG A 34 0.07 -10.42 11.57
N ARG A 35 -0.39 -10.63 10.33
CA ARG A 35 0.16 -10.02 9.12
C ARG A 35 -0.78 -9.03 8.44
N GLY A 36 -2.06 -9.01 8.83
CA GLY A 36 -3.09 -8.25 8.15
C GLY A 36 -3.61 -7.06 8.95
N ALA A 37 -3.98 -5.98 8.26
CA ALA A 37 -4.78 -4.88 8.79
C ALA A 37 -5.87 -4.50 7.80
N GLN A 38 -6.94 -3.89 8.31
CA GLN A 38 -8.02 -3.33 7.50
C GLN A 38 -7.79 -1.83 7.38
N VAL A 39 -7.66 -1.31 6.16
CA VAL A 39 -7.41 0.12 5.92
C VAL A 39 -8.34 0.62 4.84
N ALA A 40 -9.28 1.50 5.18
CA ALA A 40 -10.18 2.13 4.21
C ALA A 40 -10.91 1.14 3.27
N GLY A 41 -11.39 0.01 3.81
CA GLY A 41 -12.07 -1.04 3.04
C GLY A 41 -11.14 -2.01 2.30
N LEU A 42 -9.82 -1.84 2.45
CA LEU A 42 -8.80 -2.75 1.93
C LEU A 42 -8.34 -3.71 3.02
N ARG A 43 -8.07 -4.96 2.65
CA ARG A 43 -7.21 -5.85 3.42
C ARG A 43 -5.77 -5.63 2.96
N VAL A 44 -4.88 -5.33 3.89
CA VAL A 44 -3.45 -5.13 3.65
C VAL A 44 -2.68 -6.19 4.42
N GLU A 45 -2.04 -7.12 3.73
CA GLU A 45 -1.13 -8.10 4.31
C GLU A 45 0.33 -7.68 4.06
N VAL A 46 1.21 -7.85 5.06
CA VAL A 46 2.63 -7.44 5.00
C VAL A 46 3.54 -8.67 5.06
N PHE A 47 4.49 -8.74 4.14
CA PHE A 47 5.44 -9.84 4.00
C PHE A 47 6.88 -9.35 3.93
N ASP A 48 7.78 -10.12 4.54
CA ASP A 48 9.22 -10.04 4.24
C ASP A 48 9.43 -10.61 2.83
N ASN A 49 10.06 -9.84 1.95
CA ASN A 49 10.29 -10.19 0.55
C ASN A 49 11.70 -10.81 0.33
N GLY A 50 12.25 -11.42 1.38
CA GLY A 50 13.49 -12.18 1.33
C GLY A 50 13.27 -13.55 0.67
N GLN A 51 14.13 -13.91 -0.28
CA GLN A 51 14.20 -15.27 -0.82
C GLN A 51 15.55 -15.91 -0.44
N PRO A 52 15.61 -17.24 -0.31
CA PRO A 52 16.88 -17.93 -0.15
C PRO A 52 17.81 -17.59 -1.33
N GLY A 53 19.01 -17.07 -1.03
CA GLY A 53 20.03 -16.82 -2.05
C GLY A 53 20.20 -15.36 -2.49
N TRP A 54 19.43 -14.41 -1.95
CA TRP A 54 19.71 -12.99 -2.14
C TRP A 54 19.56 -12.15 -0.88
N LYS A 55 20.31 -11.04 -0.79
CA LYS A 55 20.19 -10.08 0.29
C LYS A 55 19.20 -9.01 -0.13
N ALA A 56 18.01 -9.03 0.48
CA ALA A 56 17.04 -7.97 0.27
C ALA A 56 17.62 -6.63 0.74
N THR A 57 17.40 -5.59 -0.05
CA THR A 57 17.94 -4.26 0.17
C THR A 57 17.09 -3.25 -0.59
N ASP A 58 16.89 -2.08 -0.01
CA ASP A 58 16.25 -0.94 -0.67
C ASP A 58 17.24 0.13 -1.15
N ALA A 59 18.55 -0.19 -1.08
CA ALA A 59 19.62 0.66 -1.58
C ALA A 59 19.65 0.75 -3.12
N ASP A 60 19.17 -0.29 -3.80
CA ASP A 60 19.08 -0.35 -5.26
C ASP A 60 17.65 -0.04 -5.72
N ASP A 61 17.52 0.50 -6.93
CA ASP A 61 16.22 0.80 -7.56
C ASP A 61 15.51 -0.45 -8.11
N ASP A 62 16.13 -1.64 -8.01
CA ASP A 62 15.50 -2.92 -8.32
C ASP A 62 14.49 -3.27 -7.21
N PHE A 63 13.28 -2.71 -7.34
CA PHE A 63 12.21 -2.80 -6.34
C PHE A 63 11.79 -4.24 -6.01
N VAL A 64 12.05 -5.18 -6.91
CA VAL A 64 11.75 -6.60 -6.67
C VAL A 64 12.61 -7.11 -5.49
N ARG A 65 13.77 -6.50 -5.22
CA ARG A 65 14.69 -6.83 -4.11
C ARG A 65 14.40 -6.14 -2.79
N TRP A 66 13.42 -5.24 -2.76
CA TRP A 66 13.16 -4.49 -1.55
C TRP A 66 12.73 -5.41 -0.41
N PRO A 67 13.04 -5.08 0.86
CA PRO A 67 12.88 -6.01 1.98
C PRO A 67 11.44 -6.40 2.29
N VAL A 68 10.47 -5.57 1.88
CA VAL A 68 9.06 -5.75 2.23
C VAL A 68 8.18 -5.65 0.99
N CYS A 69 7.13 -6.46 0.97
CA CYS A 69 6.00 -6.27 0.06
C CYS A 69 4.66 -6.32 0.80
N LEU A 70 3.68 -5.64 0.24
CA LEU A 70 2.29 -5.66 0.64
C LEU A 70 1.49 -6.45 -0.38
N GLU A 71 0.49 -7.17 0.09
CA GLU A 71 -0.59 -7.69 -0.75
C GLU A 71 -1.87 -6.98 -0.35
N VAL A 72 -2.52 -6.35 -1.32
CA VAL A 72 -3.70 -5.51 -1.09
C VAL A 72 -4.86 -6.00 -1.93
N GLU A 73 -5.96 -6.30 -1.26
CA GLU A 73 -7.21 -6.78 -1.85
C GLU A 73 -8.40 -6.06 -1.20
N PRO A 74 -9.57 -5.96 -1.86
CA PRO A 74 -10.76 -5.41 -1.22
C PRO A 74 -11.25 -6.34 -0.11
N MET A 75 -11.80 -5.76 0.95
CA MET A 75 -12.50 -6.55 1.97
C MET A 75 -13.85 -7.08 1.49
N ASP A 76 -14.50 -6.32 0.62
CA ASP A 76 -15.80 -6.60 0.05
C ASP A 76 -15.63 -7.04 -1.41
N ALA A 77 -16.17 -8.21 -1.74
CA ALA A 77 -16.11 -8.77 -3.08
C ALA A 77 -16.84 -7.91 -4.12
N ASP A 78 -17.77 -7.05 -3.68
CA ASP A 78 -18.54 -6.14 -4.53
C ASP A 78 -17.91 -4.75 -4.67
N MET A 79 -16.72 -4.53 -4.07
CA MET A 79 -15.99 -3.27 -4.24
C MET A 79 -15.65 -3.05 -5.73
N ALA A 80 -16.07 -1.92 -6.29
CA ALA A 80 -15.77 -1.57 -7.67
C ALA A 80 -14.30 -1.12 -7.84
N GLN A 81 -13.70 -1.42 -8.99
CA GLN A 81 -12.31 -1.07 -9.31
C GLN A 81 -11.95 0.41 -9.05
N PRO A 82 -12.77 1.42 -9.45
CA PRO A 82 -12.43 2.82 -9.17
C PRO A 82 -12.36 3.14 -7.67
N ALA A 83 -13.20 2.50 -6.85
CA ALA A 83 -13.19 2.67 -5.40
C ALA A 83 -11.92 2.02 -4.78
N PHE A 84 -11.56 0.83 -5.25
CA PHE A 84 -10.31 0.16 -4.85
C PHE A 84 -9.08 1.00 -5.19
N ILE A 85 -8.98 1.51 -6.44
CA ILE A 85 -7.88 2.37 -6.89
C ILE A 85 -7.80 3.63 -6.03
N THR A 86 -8.94 4.27 -5.73
CA THR A 86 -8.98 5.47 -4.88
C THR A 86 -8.50 5.18 -3.46
N ALA A 87 -8.96 4.08 -2.85
CA ALA A 87 -8.53 3.68 -1.52
C ALA A 87 -7.03 3.34 -1.48
N LEU A 88 -6.54 2.60 -2.48
CA LEU A 88 -5.13 2.22 -2.60
C LEU A 88 -4.26 3.45 -2.81
N ALA A 89 -4.63 4.38 -3.70
CA ALA A 89 -3.93 5.65 -3.89
C ALA A 89 -3.82 6.43 -2.57
N GLY A 90 -4.91 6.48 -1.81
CA GLY A 90 -4.94 7.12 -0.49
C GLY A 90 -4.00 6.47 0.53
N LEU A 91 -3.92 5.13 0.54
CA LEU A 91 -2.95 4.41 1.36
C LEU A 91 -1.51 4.75 0.94
N LEU A 92 -1.17 4.60 -0.34
CA LEU A 92 0.20 4.82 -0.83
C LEU A 92 0.67 6.26 -0.58
N ASN A 93 -0.18 7.25 -0.80
CA ASN A 93 0.16 8.65 -0.53
C ASN A 93 0.46 8.92 0.96
N ARG A 94 -0.21 8.20 1.89
CA ARG A 94 0.11 8.29 3.32
C ARG A 94 1.44 7.62 3.65
N LEU A 95 1.79 6.52 2.96
CA LEU A 95 3.08 5.87 3.12
C LEU A 95 4.22 6.76 2.62
N ASP A 96 4.06 7.42 1.47
CA ASP A 96 5.05 8.38 0.97
C ASP A 96 5.26 9.53 1.97
N ALA A 97 4.18 10.03 2.57
CA ALA A 97 4.24 11.09 3.58
C ALA A 97 4.96 10.66 4.87
N GLN A 98 5.14 9.35 5.10
CA GLN A 98 5.96 8.77 6.17
C GLN A 98 7.39 8.43 5.70
N GLY A 99 7.77 8.77 4.47
CA GLY A 99 9.09 8.48 3.91
C GLY A 99 9.25 7.06 3.37
N LEU A 100 8.16 6.29 3.26
CA LEU A 100 8.19 4.96 2.65
C LEU A 100 7.96 5.11 1.15
N ARG A 101 8.87 4.58 0.33
CA ARG A 101 8.68 4.54 -1.13
C ARG A 101 7.90 3.28 -1.49
N SER A 102 6.88 3.43 -2.34
CA SER A 102 6.05 2.30 -2.78
C SER A 102 6.04 2.14 -4.30
N VAL A 103 6.25 0.91 -4.79
CA VAL A 103 6.07 0.54 -6.20
C VAL A 103 4.92 -0.47 -6.33
N PRO A 104 3.75 -0.08 -6.87
CA PRO A 104 2.66 -1.01 -7.14
C PRO A 104 2.98 -1.90 -8.34
N SER A 105 2.51 -3.15 -8.28
CA SER A 105 2.56 -4.15 -9.34
C SER A 105 1.17 -4.75 -9.52
N CYS A 106 0.42 -4.24 -10.50
CA CYS A 106 -0.99 -4.60 -10.77
C CYS A 106 -1.43 -4.21 -12.19
N ASN A 107 -2.58 -4.72 -12.63
CA ASN A 107 -3.12 -4.44 -13.97
C ASN A 107 -3.67 -3.02 -14.19
N PHE A 108 -3.75 -2.18 -13.15
CA PHE A 108 -4.25 -0.80 -13.18
C PHE A 108 -3.22 0.24 -12.68
N GLU A 109 -1.94 -0.01 -12.92
CA GLU A 109 -0.83 0.88 -12.51
C GLU A 109 -0.99 2.32 -13.05
N ASP A 110 -1.45 2.47 -14.28
CA ASP A 110 -1.63 3.77 -14.93
C ASP A 110 -2.78 4.57 -14.27
N GLU A 111 -3.91 3.92 -14.02
CA GLU A 111 -5.05 4.53 -13.31
C GLU A 111 -4.68 4.87 -11.87
N LEU A 112 -3.93 4.00 -11.19
CA LEU A 112 -3.42 4.26 -9.85
C LEU A 112 -2.46 5.45 -9.84
N ALA A 113 -1.56 5.56 -10.82
CA ALA A 113 -0.67 6.71 -10.96
C ALA A 113 -1.43 8.02 -11.26
N ALA A 114 -2.53 7.97 -12.03
CA ALA A 114 -3.41 9.11 -12.22
C ALA A 114 -4.14 9.51 -10.92
N ALA A 115 -4.66 8.53 -10.17
CA ALA A 115 -5.34 8.75 -8.90
C ALA A 115 -4.41 9.38 -7.85
N ARG A 116 -3.14 8.94 -7.76
CA ARG A 116 -2.15 9.49 -6.81
C ARG A 116 -1.76 10.94 -7.08
N ARG A 117 -1.85 11.39 -8.34
CA ARG A 117 -1.58 12.79 -8.75
C ARG A 117 -2.75 13.73 -8.50
N THR A 118 -3.96 13.18 -8.33
CA THR A 118 -5.15 13.98 -8.06
C THR A 118 -5.11 14.44 -6.60
N PRO A 119 -5.15 15.76 -6.32
CA PRO A 119 -5.27 16.23 -4.95
C PRO A 119 -6.55 15.65 -4.34
N VAL A 120 -6.43 14.97 -3.19
CA VAL A 120 -7.61 14.68 -2.37
C VAL A 120 -8.21 16.03 -2.02
N ALA A 121 -9.41 16.32 -2.53
CA ALA A 121 -10.16 17.51 -2.15
C ALA A 121 -10.22 17.51 -0.62
N ARG A 122 -9.60 18.51 0.01
CA ARG A 122 -9.76 18.73 1.44
C ARG A 122 -11.25 18.98 1.64
N SER A 123 -11.93 18.13 2.42
CA SER A 123 -13.23 18.52 2.98
C SER A 123 -12.96 19.72 3.87
N ASP A 124 -13.23 20.91 3.34
CA ASP A 124 -13.31 22.14 4.11
C ASP A 124 -14.38 21.93 5.19
N ALA A 125 -13.94 21.73 6.42
CA ALA A 125 -14.79 21.95 7.57
C ALA A 125 -15.06 23.46 7.65
N PRO A 126 -16.32 23.90 7.82
CA PRO A 126 -16.61 25.32 7.94
C PRO A 126 -15.97 25.84 9.22
N ALA A 127 -15.20 26.92 9.10
CA ALA A 127 -14.77 27.69 10.25
C ALA A 127 -16.00 28.25 10.97
N LEU A 128 -16.12 27.95 12.27
CA LEU A 128 -16.99 28.65 13.21
C LEU A 128 -16.20 29.77 13.87
#